data_AF-A0AAP3HCA6-F1
#
_entry.id   AF-A0AAP3HCA6-F1
#
_cell.length_a   1.000
_cell.length_b   1.000
_cell.length_c   1.000
_cell.angle_alpha   90.00
_cell.angle_beta   90.00
_cell.angle_gamma   90.00
#
_symmetry.space_group_name_H-M   'P 1'
#
loop_
_entity.id
_entity.type
_entity.pdbx_description
1 polymer ?
#
loop_
_entity_poly.entity_id
_entity_poly.type
_entity_poly.pdbx_seq_one_letter_code
_entity_poly.pdbx_strand_id
1 'polypeptide(L)'
;MRSIRLLFPCILLMIPWQFATANRPTDNALAIIKSCYDESVNLSNDFTPCVTKKLKIMPNAEDFQLIMNFKTDEKGTNERIPVFMVDKTGYMFYCIVTTGKTLIINACAGEQGKPLTQGQMLSIDLPE
;
A
#
# COMPACT_ATOMS: atom_id res chain seq x y z
N MET A 1 1.50 62.83 10.53
CA MET A 1 2.66 61.98 10.19
C MET A 1 2.49 60.64 10.91
N ARG A 2 2.13 59.59 10.17
CA ARG A 2 3.02 58.47 9.77
C ARG A 2 2.81 57.29 10.75
N SER A 3 1.72 56.52 10.61
CA SER A 3 1.62 55.25 9.86
C SER A 3 2.61 54.16 10.28
N ILE A 4 2.09 52.93 10.39
CA ILE A 4 2.76 51.61 10.37
C ILE A 4 2.81 50.92 11.74
N ARG A 5 2.36 49.67 11.93
CA ARG A 5 1.46 48.72 11.24
C ARG A 5 1.38 47.53 12.20
N LEU A 6 0.25 46.84 12.22
CA LEU A 6 0.09 45.53 12.84
C LEU A 6 1.26 44.60 12.47
N LEU A 7 2.06 44.22 13.45
CA LEU A 7 3.12 43.23 13.30
C LEU A 7 3.03 42.32 14.51
N PHE A 8 2.15 41.30 14.45
CA PHE A 8 2.38 40.03 15.16
C PHE A 8 1.42 38.87 14.78
N PRO A 9 0.84 38.73 13.57
CA PRO A 9 0.32 37.44 13.14
C PRO A 9 1.31 36.77 12.16
N CYS A 10 2.59 36.60 12.55
CA CYS A 10 3.57 35.88 11.71
C CYS A 10 3.99 34.51 12.29
N ILE A 11 3.50 34.10 13.45
CA ILE A 11 3.90 32.82 14.07
C ILE A 11 3.09 31.62 13.51
N LEU A 12 1.97 31.88 12.82
CA LEU A 12 1.16 30.83 12.18
C LEU A 12 1.70 30.31 10.83
N LEU A 13 2.79 30.88 10.31
CA LEU A 13 3.42 30.48 9.04
C LEU A 13 4.53 29.43 9.19
N MET A 14 4.82 28.98 10.40
CA MET A 14 5.84 27.94 10.68
C MET A 14 5.20 26.58 10.99
N ILE A 15 3.99 26.32 10.50
CA ILE A 15 3.48 24.94 10.44
C ILE A 15 3.99 24.38 9.12
N PRO A 16 4.91 23.40 9.13
CA PRO A 16 5.26 22.68 7.92
C PRO A 16 4.05 21.80 7.55
N TRP A 17 3.04 22.39 6.91
CA TRP A 17 2.00 21.67 6.16
C TRP A 17 2.60 21.13 4.86
N GLN A 18 3.67 20.37 4.98
CA GLN A 18 4.43 19.86 3.84
C GLN A 18 4.93 18.44 4.12
N PHE A 19 4.07 17.58 4.65
CA PHE A 19 4.10 16.19 4.21
C PHE A 19 2.92 15.99 3.30
N ALA A 20 3.16 16.39 2.06
CA ALA A 20 2.41 15.96 0.91
C ALA A 20 2.09 14.47 1.07
N THR A 21 0.81 14.15 1.04
CA THR A 21 0.31 12.87 0.53
C THR A 21 0.87 12.72 -0.88
N ALA A 22 2.13 12.30 -0.99
CA ALA A 22 2.64 11.75 -2.23
C ALA A 22 1.69 10.59 -2.54
N ASN A 23 1.05 10.59 -3.72
CA ASN A 23 0.40 9.41 -4.26
C ASN A 23 1.44 8.30 -4.27
N ARG A 24 1.49 7.49 -3.21
CA ARG A 24 2.55 6.52 -3.02
C ARG A 24 2.25 5.36 -3.96
N PRO A 25 3.26 4.74 -4.59
CA PRO A 25 3.09 3.47 -5.29
C PRO A 25 2.27 2.45 -4.49
N THR A 26 2.38 2.48 -3.16
CA THR A 26 1.59 1.65 -2.23
C THR A 26 0.09 1.89 -2.29
N ASP A 27 -0.38 3.13 -2.48
CA ASP A 27 -1.82 3.44 -2.51
C ASP A 27 -2.45 2.92 -3.81
N ASN A 28 -1.73 3.04 -4.92
CA ASN A 28 -2.14 2.48 -6.21
C ASN A 28 -2.16 0.94 -6.15
N ALA A 29 -1.14 0.32 -5.55
CA ALA A 29 -1.08 -1.12 -5.38
C ALA A 29 -2.24 -1.64 -4.51
N LEU A 30 -2.59 -0.95 -3.41
CA LEU A 30 -3.76 -1.27 -2.59
C LEU A 30 -5.07 -1.15 -3.38
N ALA A 31 -5.22 -0.12 -4.21
CA ALA A 31 -6.39 0.05 -5.05
C ALA A 31 -6.52 -1.11 -6.06
N ILE A 32 -5.40 -1.55 -6.64
CA ILE A 32 -5.34 -2.72 -7.53
C ILE A 32 -5.75 -3.99 -6.79
N ILE A 33 -5.17 -4.25 -5.60
CA ILE A 33 -5.54 -5.40 -4.76
C ILE A 33 -7.04 -5.42 -4.50
N LYS A 34 -7.60 -4.28 -4.07
CA LYS A 34 -9.02 -4.16 -3.77
C LYS A 34 -9.87 -4.43 -5.00
N SER A 35 -9.56 -3.80 -6.13
CA SER A 35 -10.31 -3.99 -7.38
C SER A 35 -10.24 -5.44 -7.87
N CYS A 36 -9.06 -6.06 -7.86
CA CYS A 36 -8.89 -7.46 -8.25
C CYS A 36 -9.62 -8.42 -7.31
N TYR A 37 -9.57 -8.18 -6.00
CA TYR A 37 -10.37 -8.96 -5.06
C TYR A 37 -11.85 -8.82 -5.39
N ASP A 38 -12.36 -7.60 -5.50
CA ASP A 38 -13.80 -7.33 -5.72
C ASP A 38 -14.29 -7.93 -7.06
N GLU A 39 -13.47 -7.94 -8.10
CA GLU A 39 -13.75 -8.53 -9.43
C GLU A 39 -13.62 -10.06 -9.49
N SER A 40 -12.81 -10.68 -8.61
CA SER A 40 -12.54 -12.12 -8.66
C SER A 40 -13.79 -12.96 -8.35
N VAL A 41 -14.07 -13.98 -9.14
CA VAL A 41 -15.14 -14.95 -8.83
C VAL A 41 -14.57 -16.10 -8.00
N ASN A 42 -13.37 -16.56 -8.37
CA ASN A 42 -12.57 -17.53 -7.62
C ASN A 42 -11.21 -16.90 -7.26
N LEU A 43 -10.88 -16.79 -5.98
CA LEU A 43 -9.64 -16.10 -5.57
C LEU A 43 -8.39 -16.84 -6.03
N SER A 44 -8.37 -18.17 -6.02
CA SER A 44 -7.20 -18.97 -6.45
C SER A 44 -6.84 -18.76 -7.92
N ASN A 45 -7.85 -18.59 -8.77
CA ASN A 45 -7.63 -18.52 -10.22
C ASN A 45 -7.61 -17.09 -10.77
N ASP A 46 -8.39 -16.17 -10.19
CA ASP A 46 -8.63 -14.86 -10.79
C ASP A 46 -7.78 -13.75 -10.16
N PHE A 47 -7.50 -13.86 -8.86
CA PHE A 47 -6.89 -12.77 -8.10
C PHE A 47 -5.44 -12.51 -8.52
N THR A 48 -4.58 -13.53 -8.42
CA THR A 48 -3.15 -13.40 -8.70
C THR A 48 -2.88 -12.95 -10.14
N PRO A 49 -3.55 -13.49 -11.17
CA PRO A 49 -3.40 -12.99 -12.54
C PRO A 49 -3.89 -11.55 -12.71
N CYS A 50 -5.00 -11.17 -12.07
CA CYS A 50 -5.50 -9.79 -12.12
C CYS A 50 -4.49 -8.81 -11.51
N VAL A 51 -4.00 -9.09 -10.31
CA VAL A 51 -3.03 -8.25 -9.59
C VAL A 51 -1.75 -8.13 -10.40
N THR A 52 -1.21 -9.26 -10.88
CA THR A 52 0.01 -9.27 -11.70
C THR A 52 -0.13 -8.44 -12.96
N LYS A 53 -1.26 -8.55 -13.67
CA LYS A 53 -1.54 -7.80 -14.89
C LYS A 53 -1.63 -6.29 -14.63
N LYS A 54 -2.35 -5.88 -13.59
CA LYS A 54 -2.55 -4.47 -13.24
C LYS A 54 -1.29 -3.85 -12.61
N LEU A 55 -0.48 -4.62 -11.89
CA LEU A 55 0.82 -4.16 -11.38
C LEU A 55 1.83 -3.95 -12.51
N LYS A 56 1.92 -4.84 -13.50
CA LYS A 56 2.89 -4.68 -14.63
C LYS A 56 2.77 -3.38 -15.40
N ILE A 57 1.58 -2.78 -15.44
CA ILE A 57 1.33 -1.49 -16.13
C ILE A 57 1.53 -0.28 -15.21
N MET A 58 1.78 -0.51 -13.92
CA MET A 58 1.98 0.54 -12.95
C MET A 58 3.42 1.08 -13.06
N PRO A 59 3.62 2.41 -13.07
CA PRO A 59 4.96 2.96 -13.01
C PRO A 59 5.64 2.55 -11.69
N ASN A 60 6.91 2.13 -11.78
CA ASN A 60 7.71 1.64 -10.65
C ASN A 60 7.18 0.34 -10.00
N ALA A 61 6.47 -0.50 -10.75
CA ALA A 61 6.02 -1.80 -10.24
C ALA A 61 7.15 -2.73 -9.80
N GLU A 62 8.32 -2.63 -10.44
CA GLU A 62 9.52 -3.42 -10.09
C GLU A 62 10.18 -2.94 -8.79
N ASP A 63 9.80 -1.77 -8.29
CA ASP A 63 10.42 -1.17 -7.12
C ASP A 63 9.87 -1.72 -5.82
N PHE A 64 8.83 -2.58 -5.85
CA PHE A 64 8.26 -3.18 -4.65
C PHE A 64 7.79 -4.62 -4.84
N GLN A 65 7.80 -5.35 -3.74
CA GLN A 65 7.24 -6.68 -3.63
C GLN A 65 5.95 -6.62 -2.83
N LEU A 66 4.99 -7.46 -3.18
CA LEU A 66 3.67 -7.53 -2.54
C LEU A 66 3.41 -8.95 -2.07
N ILE A 67 3.07 -9.09 -0.79
CA ILE A 67 2.82 -10.37 -0.14
C ILE A 67 1.43 -10.31 0.49
N MET A 68 0.59 -11.26 0.13
CA MET A 68 -0.77 -11.38 0.62
C MET A 68 -1.19 -12.86 0.53
N ASN A 69 -1.68 -13.41 1.64
CA ASN A 69 -2.09 -14.79 1.73
C ASN A 69 -3.55 -14.87 2.18
N PHE A 70 -4.39 -15.52 1.37
CA PHE A 70 -5.74 -15.90 1.77
C PHE A 70 -5.71 -17.25 2.47
N LYS A 71 -6.56 -17.46 3.49
CA LYS A 71 -6.70 -18.78 4.12
C LYS A 71 -7.62 -19.69 3.32
N THR A 72 -8.50 -19.11 2.51
CA THR A 72 -9.49 -19.78 1.68
C THR A 72 -9.51 -19.17 0.30
N ASP A 73 -9.92 -19.94 -0.69
CA ASP A 73 -10.18 -19.48 -2.05
C ASP A 73 -11.57 -18.84 -2.21
N GLU A 74 -12.43 -19.01 -1.20
CA GLU A 74 -13.77 -18.45 -1.15
C GLU A 74 -13.81 -17.00 -0.64
N LYS A 75 -14.73 -16.22 -1.22
CA LYS A 75 -15.12 -14.90 -0.70
C LYS A 75 -16.11 -15.02 0.45
N GLY A 76 -16.22 -13.96 1.25
CA GLY A 76 -17.26 -13.86 2.28
C GLY A 76 -16.88 -14.45 3.65
N THR A 77 -15.63 -14.89 3.81
CA THR A 77 -15.14 -15.48 5.06
C THR A 77 -14.92 -14.48 6.20
N ASN A 78 -15.02 -13.17 5.94
CA ASN A 78 -14.87 -12.08 6.92
C ASN A 78 -13.54 -12.12 7.69
N GLU A 79 -12.48 -12.58 7.04
CA GLU A 79 -11.17 -12.75 7.65
C GLU A 79 -10.36 -11.47 7.64
N ARG A 80 -9.58 -11.27 8.70
CA ARG A 80 -8.56 -10.22 8.73
C ARG A 80 -7.25 -10.80 8.26
N ILE A 81 -6.72 -10.27 7.16
CA ILE A 81 -5.45 -10.71 6.58
C ILE A 81 -4.49 -9.53 6.42
N PRO A 82 -3.18 -9.74 6.59
CA PRO A 82 -2.20 -8.71 6.34
C PRO A 82 -1.86 -8.62 4.84
N VAL A 83 -1.62 -7.40 4.38
CA VAL A 83 -1.00 -7.10 3.09
C VAL A 83 0.34 -6.44 3.39
N PHE A 84 1.43 -7.05 2.95
CA PHE A 84 2.76 -6.50 3.08
C PHE A 84 3.28 -6.04 1.73
N MET A 85 3.86 -4.84 1.70
CA MET A 85 4.57 -4.32 0.55
C MET A 85 5.94 -3.84 1.00
N VAL A 86 7.00 -4.21 0.27
CA VAL A 86 8.36 -3.80 0.59
C VAL A 86 9.02 -3.23 -0.65
N ASP A 87 9.51 -2.00 -0.56
CA ASP A 87 10.23 -1.39 -1.66
C ASP A 87 11.73 -1.71 -1.68
N LYS A 88 12.40 -1.42 -2.79
CA LYS A 88 13.85 -1.60 -2.96
C LYS A 88 14.71 -0.78 -1.98
N THR A 89 14.15 0.26 -1.38
CA THR A 89 14.81 1.08 -0.36
C THR A 89 14.67 0.49 1.05
N GLY A 90 13.90 -0.59 1.20
CA GLY A 90 13.61 -1.22 2.48
C GLY A 90 12.48 -0.54 3.25
N TYR A 91 11.74 0.35 2.59
CA TYR A 91 10.53 0.90 3.15
C TYR A 91 9.47 -0.22 3.16
N MET A 92 9.03 -0.57 4.36
CA MET A 92 8.04 -1.61 4.57
C MET A 92 6.69 -0.94 4.83
N PHE A 93 5.67 -1.40 4.13
CA PHE A 93 4.31 -0.93 4.26
C PHE A 93 3.42 -2.13 4.54
N TYR A 94 2.64 -2.07 5.62
CA TYR A 94 1.77 -3.14 6.04
C TYR A 94 0.35 -2.61 6.25
N CYS A 95 -0.64 -3.35 5.75
CA CYS A 95 -2.04 -3.06 5.96
C CYS A 95 -2.76 -4.27 6.54
N ILE A 96 -3.76 -4.01 7.38
CA ILE A 96 -4.73 -5.02 7.79
C ILE A 96 -5.99 -4.82 6.95
N VAL A 97 -6.34 -5.82 6.17
CA VAL A 97 -7.55 -5.82 5.34
C VAL A 97 -8.55 -6.86 5.85
N THR A 98 -9.83 -6.61 5.66
CA THR A 98 -10.90 -7.55 5.95
C THR A 98 -11.46 -8.06 4.62
N THR A 99 -11.42 -9.38 4.44
CA THR A 99 -12.06 -10.09 3.33
C THR A 99 -13.57 -10.17 3.58
N GLY A 100 -14.35 -10.44 2.54
CA GLY A 100 -15.81 -10.41 2.65
C GLY A 100 -16.43 -10.56 1.25
N LYS A 101 -17.61 -9.96 1.03
CA LYS A 101 -18.11 -9.77 -0.34
C LYS A 101 -17.21 -8.82 -1.14
N THR A 102 -16.63 -7.86 -0.43
CA THR A 102 -15.63 -6.91 -0.91
C THR A 102 -14.45 -6.88 0.05
N LEU A 103 -13.31 -6.36 -0.42
CA LEU A 103 -12.14 -6.15 0.41
C LEU A 103 -12.18 -4.77 1.06
N ILE A 104 -12.03 -4.72 2.39
CA ILE A 104 -12.00 -3.47 3.15
C ILE A 104 -10.59 -3.26 3.70
N ILE A 105 -9.99 -2.10 3.42
CA ILE A 105 -8.71 -1.71 4.01
C ILE A 105 -9.01 -1.05 5.36
N ASN A 106 -8.61 -1.68 6.47
CA ASN A 106 -8.95 -1.19 7.81
C ASN A 106 -7.94 -0.16 8.31
N ALA A 107 -6.65 -0.50 8.22
CA ALA A 107 -5.56 0.31 8.72
C ALA A 107 -4.29 -0.04 7.96
N CYS A 108 -3.44 0.97 7.76
CA CYS A 108 -2.14 0.82 7.15
C CYS A 108 -1.11 1.60 7.95
N ALA A 109 0.11 1.09 7.96
CA ALA A 109 1.27 1.79 8.50
C ALA A 109 2.49 1.47 7.65
N GLY A 110 3.48 2.33 7.75
CA GLY A 110 4.74 2.17 7.04
C GLY A 110 5.89 2.61 7.92
N GLU A 111 7.00 1.88 7.81
CA GLU A 111 8.22 2.15 8.53
C GLU A 111 9.42 1.95 7.62
N GLN A 112 10.48 2.71 7.89
CA GLN A 112 11.72 2.56 7.15
C GLN A 112 12.57 1.47 7.79
N GLY A 113 12.61 0.30 7.15
CA GLY A 113 13.51 -0.80 7.47
C GLY A 113 14.86 -0.68 6.76
N LYS A 114 15.72 -1.69 6.92
CA LYS A 114 16.91 -1.82 6.08
C LYS A 114 16.48 -2.18 4.65
N PRO A 115 17.12 -1.62 3.59
CA PRO A 115 16.92 -2.07 2.22
C PRO A 115 17.00 -3.58 2.09
N LEU A 116 16.05 -4.18 1.37
CA LEU A 116 16.16 -5.59 1.02
C LEU A 116 17.41 -5.77 0.15
N THR A 117 18.26 -6.73 0.54
CA THR A 117 19.38 -7.16 -0.30
C THR A 117 18.85 -7.89 -1.53
N GLN A 118 19.64 -7.97 -2.60
CA GLN A 118 19.27 -8.71 -3.82
C GLN A 118 18.90 -10.17 -3.52
N GLY A 119 19.55 -10.81 -2.53
CA GLY A 119 19.20 -12.16 -2.09
C GLY A 119 17.86 -12.24 -1.35
N GLN A 120 17.50 -11.21 -0.58
CA GLN A 120 16.19 -11.13 0.08
C GLN A 120 15.06 -10.85 -0.91
N MET A 121 15.35 -10.07 -1.96
CA MET A 121 14.39 -9.85 -3.05
C MET A 121 14.06 -11.15 -3.80
N LEU A 122 15.02 -12.06 -3.95
CA LEU A 122 14.85 -13.34 -4.63
C LEU A 122 14.33 -14.47 -3.71
N SER A 123 14.33 -14.25 -2.39
CA SER A 123 13.99 -15.26 -1.36
C SER A 123 12.55 -15.15 -0.85
N ILE A 124 11.75 -14.22 -1.36
CA ILE A 124 10.32 -14.16 -1.04
C ILE A 124 9.60 -15.15 -1.97
N ASP A 125 9.83 -16.44 -1.69
CA ASP A 125 9.07 -17.51 -2.31
C ASP A 125 7.69 -17.60 -1.64
N LEU A 126 6.65 -17.69 -2.47
CA LEU A 126 5.30 -18.07 -2.05
C LEU A 126 5.37 -19.49 -1.47
N PRO A 127 4.84 -19.74 -0.25
CA PRO A 127 4.69 -21.12 0.21
C PRO A 127 3.73 -21.87 -0.72
N GLU A 128 4.08 -23.13 -1.01
CA GLU A 128 3.28 -24.10 -1.78
C GLU A 128 1.90 -24.36 -1.14
#